data_AF-A0A6N8FZ18-F1
#
_entry.id   AF-A0A6N8FZ18-F1
#
_cell.length_a   1.000
_cell.length_b   1.000
_cell.length_c   1.000
_cell.angle_alpha   90.00
_cell.angle_beta   90.00
_cell.angle_gamma   90.00
#
_symmetry.space_group_name_H-M   'P 1'
#
loop_
_entity.id
_entity.type
_entity.pdbx_description
1 polymer ?
#
loop_
_entity_poly.entity_id
_entity_poly.type
_entity_poly.pdbx_seq_one_letter_code
_entity_poly.pdbx_strand_id
1 'polypeptide(L)'
;MGEFSRWVTPLNRSLTEPLPAGGQTEYEDIPCTIDITGPLLYTLFHERWQETQIGHVIEGGVLELELNEPPKICVLYDGYLTVVTESWHLHLCLEEHLGGPLQKTPPELRQQRLLHRASLYRRLNERGEARSWGIQFWNGAGEKMMNIFLPNPFVGEDEDLLPEGKPRLEKLGLYQELREIYVQGTRPIPFEDNPLKRPYLAVCRSSRCYPSRNWEPVVEALQTAVKEAGLDVYVMTSGCLEVCKLGPVVYYSSDRTWYTRVTPDTARRLVQEHLVEGKPVTENLYPPVTTSTSRENFKNASNSLLRRESNELR
;
A
#
# COMPACT_ATOMS: atom_id res chain seq x y z
N MET A 1 11.68 -13.02 8.32
CA MET A 1 11.07 -11.67 8.41
C MET A 1 11.33 -11.19 9.83
N GLY A 2 11.83 -9.96 9.97
CA GLY A 2 12.00 -9.36 11.29
C GLY A 2 10.63 -9.11 11.93
N GLU A 3 10.60 -9.06 13.25
CA GLU A 3 9.45 -8.60 14.01
C GLU A 3 9.12 -7.14 13.62
N PHE A 4 7.84 -6.81 13.49
CA PHE A 4 7.41 -5.44 13.16
C PHE A 4 7.85 -4.48 14.27
N SER A 5 8.70 -3.50 13.93
CA SER A 5 9.10 -2.46 14.88
C SER A 5 8.09 -1.32 14.86
N ARG A 6 7.54 -1.01 16.03
CA ARG A 6 6.72 0.19 16.22
C ARG A 6 7.53 1.47 16.27
N TRP A 7 8.84 1.39 16.38
CA TRP A 7 9.73 2.55 16.47
C TRP A 7 10.43 2.78 15.15
N VAL A 8 10.30 4.00 14.63
CA VAL A 8 10.98 4.45 13.42
C VAL A 8 12.38 4.90 13.77
N THR A 9 13.39 4.37 13.08
CA THR A 9 14.75 4.92 13.11
C THR A 9 14.80 6.14 12.19
N PRO A 10 15.00 7.36 12.71
CA PRO A 10 15.02 8.58 11.90
C PRO A 10 16.13 8.55 10.84
N LEU A 11 15.84 9.06 9.64
CA LEU A 11 16.87 9.28 8.63
C LEU A 11 17.73 10.51 8.92
N ASN A 12 17.25 11.44 9.76
CA ASN A 12 17.89 12.73 10.06
C ASN A 12 18.31 13.50 8.79
N ARG A 13 17.50 13.39 7.74
CA ARG A 13 17.75 14.00 6.44
C ARG A 13 16.70 15.07 6.16
N SER A 14 17.17 16.30 6.05
CA SER A 14 16.36 17.45 5.63
C SER A 14 16.94 18.07 4.37
N LEU A 15 16.07 18.55 3.51
CA LEU A 15 16.42 19.13 2.22
C LEU A 15 15.58 20.38 1.98
N THR A 16 16.14 21.34 1.26
CA THR A 16 15.46 22.58 0.90
C THR A 16 15.56 22.79 -0.61
N GLU A 17 14.43 23.04 -1.25
CA GLU A 17 14.34 23.31 -2.69
C GLU A 17 13.74 24.70 -2.93
N PRO A 18 14.40 25.61 -3.67
CA PRO A 18 13.84 26.93 -3.95
C PRO A 18 12.62 26.82 -4.87
N LEU A 19 11.62 27.68 -4.64
CA LEU A 19 10.45 27.78 -5.50
C LEU A 19 10.69 28.79 -6.63
N PRO A 20 10.22 28.53 -7.87
CA PRO A 20 10.43 29.44 -9.01
C PRO A 20 9.87 30.86 -8.78
N ALA A 21 8.77 30.98 -8.03
CA ALA A 21 8.11 32.24 -7.72
C ALA A 21 8.58 32.88 -6.39
N GLY A 22 9.73 32.45 -5.86
CA GLY A 22 10.24 32.88 -4.55
C GLY A 22 9.77 31.99 -3.39
N GLY A 23 10.55 31.96 -2.31
CA GLY A 23 10.37 31.03 -1.19
C GLY A 23 11.05 29.68 -1.41
N GLN A 24 10.70 28.69 -0.59
CA GLN A 24 11.34 27.36 -0.62
C GLN A 24 10.40 26.26 -0.11
N THR A 25 10.61 25.03 -0.56
CA THR A 25 10.03 23.84 0.07
C THR A 25 11.07 23.19 0.96
N GLU A 26 10.73 22.96 2.22
CA GLU A 26 11.53 22.18 3.14
C GLU A 26 10.95 20.77 3.22
N TYR A 27 11.83 19.78 3.15
CA TYR A 27 11.52 18.36 3.21
C TYR A 27 12.23 17.73 4.39
N GLU A 28 11.55 16.81 5.06
CA GLU A 28 12.11 15.92 6.08
C GLU A 28 11.78 14.48 5.68
N ASP A 29 12.82 13.71 5.37
CA ASP A 29 12.67 12.39 4.77
C ASP A 29 12.21 11.35 5.81
N ILE A 30 11.32 10.47 5.36
CA ILE A 30 10.76 9.32 6.07
C ILE A 30 11.40 8.05 5.50
N PRO A 31 11.76 7.04 6.31
CA PRO A 31 12.18 5.75 5.79
C PRO A 31 11.10 5.07 4.93
N CYS A 32 11.48 4.56 3.74
CA CYS A 32 10.54 4.04 2.75
C CYS A 32 10.25 2.52 2.84
N THR A 33 10.46 1.89 3.99
CA THR A 33 10.11 0.46 4.15
C THR A 33 8.61 0.29 4.28
N ILE A 34 8.06 -0.83 3.81
CA ILE A 34 6.63 -1.12 3.90
C ILE A 34 6.08 -1.11 5.33
N ASP A 35 6.91 -1.44 6.32
CA ASP A 35 6.54 -1.40 7.74
C ASP A 35 6.54 0.01 8.34
N ILE A 36 6.95 1.02 7.58
CA ILE A 36 6.91 2.43 7.99
C ILE A 36 5.87 3.17 7.14
N THR A 37 5.96 3.06 5.81
CA THR A 37 5.04 3.73 4.89
C THR A 37 3.66 3.08 4.88
N GLY A 38 3.55 1.78 5.16
CA GLY A 38 2.28 1.08 5.22
C GLY A 38 1.36 1.59 6.33
N PRO A 39 1.80 1.58 7.61
CA PRO A 39 1.04 2.17 8.72
C PRO A 39 0.74 3.67 8.52
N LEU A 40 1.69 4.44 7.99
CA LEU A 40 1.49 5.86 7.66
C LEU A 40 0.30 6.05 6.70
N LEU A 41 0.32 5.34 5.58
CA LEU A 41 -0.71 5.45 4.56
C LEU A 41 -2.04 4.85 5.03
N TYR A 42 -2.01 3.79 5.84
CA TYR A 42 -3.21 3.25 6.47
C TYR A 42 -3.86 4.27 7.41
N THR A 43 -3.06 4.95 8.25
CA THR A 43 -3.56 6.03 9.11
C THR A 43 -4.26 7.11 8.29
N LEU A 44 -3.63 7.56 7.20
CA LEU A 44 -4.18 8.62 6.33
C LEU A 44 -5.47 8.20 5.62
N PHE A 45 -5.52 7.01 5.03
CA PHE A 45 -6.66 6.59 4.21
C PHE A 45 -7.77 5.87 4.99
N HIS A 46 -7.48 5.32 6.17
CA HIS A 46 -8.46 4.58 6.97
C HIS A 46 -8.94 5.37 8.18
N GLU A 47 -8.03 5.98 8.95
CA GLU A 47 -8.36 6.63 10.22
C GLU A 47 -8.57 8.15 10.07
N ARG A 48 -7.79 8.78 9.20
CA ARG A 48 -7.69 10.25 9.04
C ARG A 48 -8.04 10.71 7.62
N TRP A 49 -8.97 9.99 6.98
CA TRP A 49 -9.33 10.25 5.58
C TRP A 49 -9.97 11.63 5.40
N GLN A 50 -10.68 12.16 6.39
CA GLN A 50 -11.26 13.51 6.39
C GLN A 50 -10.20 14.62 6.37
N GLU A 51 -8.96 14.31 6.77
CA GLU A 51 -7.85 15.25 6.85
C GLU A 51 -6.81 15.00 5.74
N THR A 52 -7.14 14.13 4.78
CA THR A 52 -6.25 13.66 3.72
C THR A 52 -6.82 14.04 2.36
N GLN A 53 -6.16 14.96 1.68
CA GLN A 53 -6.44 15.28 0.28
C GLN A 53 -5.29 14.75 -0.60
N ILE A 54 -5.63 14.20 -1.76
CA ILE A 54 -4.66 13.58 -2.67
C ILE A 54 -4.41 14.53 -3.83
N GLY A 55 -3.14 14.77 -4.12
CA GLY A 55 -2.71 15.51 -5.30
C GLY A 55 -1.92 14.65 -6.27
N HIS A 56 -2.07 14.93 -7.56
CA HIS A 56 -1.13 14.54 -8.58
C HIS A 56 -0.78 15.77 -9.41
N VAL A 57 0.41 16.30 -9.16
CA VAL A 57 0.90 17.55 -9.75
C VAL A 57 2.05 17.22 -10.68
N ILE A 58 1.85 17.47 -11.98
CA ILE A 58 2.86 17.37 -13.02
C ILE A 58 2.93 18.69 -13.78
N GLU A 59 4.01 18.90 -14.53
CA GLU A 59 4.12 20.07 -15.39
C GLU A 59 2.96 20.10 -16.41
N GLY A 60 2.15 21.15 -16.35
CA GLY A 60 0.97 21.35 -17.20
C GLY A 60 -0.32 20.65 -16.76
N GLY A 61 -0.36 19.98 -15.59
CA GLY A 61 -1.57 19.31 -15.12
C GLY A 61 -1.62 19.09 -13.61
N VAL A 62 -2.80 19.34 -13.03
CA VAL A 62 -3.07 19.11 -11.61
C VAL A 62 -4.38 18.33 -11.48
N LEU A 63 -4.34 17.26 -10.70
CA LEU A 63 -5.52 16.54 -10.22
C LEU A 63 -5.50 16.58 -8.70
N GLU A 64 -6.59 17.04 -8.10
CA GLU A 64 -6.81 16.97 -6.66
C GLU A 64 -8.07 16.16 -6.39
N LEU A 65 -8.00 15.28 -5.39
CA LEU A 65 -9.09 14.40 -5.01
C LEU A 65 -9.26 14.44 -3.49
N GLU A 66 -10.52 14.47 -3.09
CA GLU A 66 -10.93 14.42 -1.69
C GLU A 66 -11.73 13.16 -1.41
N LEU A 67 -11.71 12.77 -0.14
CA LEU A 67 -12.49 11.67 0.40
C LEU A 67 -13.72 12.25 1.10
N ASN A 68 -14.90 12.01 0.52
CA ASN A 68 -16.19 12.42 1.11
C ASN A 68 -16.77 11.34 2.04
N GLU A 69 -16.25 10.13 1.94
CA GLU A 69 -16.61 8.97 2.75
C GLU A 69 -15.36 8.10 2.97
N PRO A 70 -15.36 7.21 3.99
CA PRO A 70 -14.27 6.27 4.17
C PRO A 70 -14.10 5.38 2.93
N PRO A 71 -12.85 5.12 2.47
CA PRO A 71 -12.63 4.20 1.36
C PRO A 71 -13.23 2.81 1.61
N LYS A 72 -13.82 2.22 0.57
CA LYS A 72 -14.40 0.87 0.59
C LYS A 72 -13.31 -0.21 0.65
N ILE A 73 -12.14 0.08 0.09
CA ILE A 73 -10.98 -0.80 0.08
C ILE A 73 -9.73 0.05 0.36
N CYS A 74 -8.87 -0.45 1.24
CA CYS A 74 -7.51 0.05 1.47
C CYS A 74 -6.60 -1.15 1.75
N VAL A 75 -6.00 -1.72 0.70
CA VAL A 75 -5.21 -2.96 0.78
C VAL A 75 -3.96 -2.89 -0.06
N LEU A 76 -2.93 -3.66 0.29
CA LEU A 76 -1.74 -3.84 -0.53
C LEU A 76 -1.92 -5.04 -1.46
N TYR A 77 -1.99 -4.80 -2.77
CA TYR A 77 -2.19 -5.81 -3.79
C TYR A 77 -1.07 -5.77 -4.82
N ASP A 78 -0.35 -6.89 -5.00
CA ASP A 78 0.80 -7.04 -5.93
C ASP A 78 1.71 -5.81 -5.96
N GLY A 79 2.17 -5.38 -4.78
CA GLY A 79 3.07 -4.25 -4.60
C GLY A 79 2.42 -2.87 -4.53
N TYR A 80 1.15 -2.74 -4.92
CA TYR A 80 0.44 -1.46 -4.92
C TYR A 80 -0.53 -1.35 -3.76
N LEU A 81 -0.39 -0.30 -2.95
CA LEU A 81 -1.48 0.19 -2.12
C LEU A 81 -2.63 0.58 -3.06
N THR A 82 -3.78 -0.03 -2.85
CA THR A 82 -4.98 0.19 -3.63
C THR A 82 -6.06 0.76 -2.71
N VAL A 83 -6.44 2.00 -2.97
CA VAL A 83 -7.52 2.70 -2.27
C VAL A 83 -8.68 2.88 -3.24
N VAL A 84 -9.87 2.40 -2.86
CA VAL A 84 -11.06 2.42 -3.72
C VAL A 84 -12.19 3.15 -3.01
N THR A 85 -12.73 4.16 -3.66
CA THR A 85 -13.95 4.87 -3.26
C THR A 85 -15.11 4.44 -4.14
N GLU A 86 -16.27 5.07 -4.00
CA GLU A 86 -17.39 4.86 -4.92
C GLU A 86 -17.10 5.30 -6.36
N SER A 87 -16.42 6.44 -6.55
CA SER A 87 -16.29 7.09 -7.86
C SER A 87 -14.89 7.01 -8.48
N TRP A 88 -13.87 6.79 -7.67
CA TRP A 88 -12.47 6.72 -8.13
C TRP A 88 -11.64 5.73 -7.32
N HIS A 89 -10.49 5.33 -7.87
CA HIS A 89 -9.48 4.57 -7.14
C HIS A 89 -8.08 5.13 -7.42
N LEU A 90 -7.14 4.81 -6.55
CA LEU A 90 -5.72 5.09 -6.75
C LEU A 90 -4.86 3.87 -6.47
N HIS A 91 -3.65 3.91 -7.02
CA HIS A 91 -2.63 2.89 -6.81
C HIS A 91 -1.28 3.55 -6.52
N LEU A 92 -0.64 3.19 -5.41
CA LEU A 92 0.70 3.66 -5.02
C LEU A 92 1.65 2.47 -4.80
N CYS A 93 2.78 2.43 -5.51
CA CYS A 93 3.70 1.28 -5.47
C CYS A 93 4.58 1.32 -4.21
N LEU A 94 4.31 0.45 -3.24
CA LEU A 94 5.05 0.38 -1.97
C LEU A 94 5.96 -0.85 -1.87
N GLU A 95 5.74 -1.87 -2.69
CA GLU A 95 6.60 -3.04 -2.84
C GLU A 95 6.76 -3.43 -4.31
N GLU A 96 7.66 -4.38 -4.59
CA GLU A 96 7.84 -4.89 -5.94
C GLU A 96 6.53 -5.46 -6.51
N HIS A 97 6.07 -4.82 -7.59
CA HIS A 97 4.97 -5.30 -8.40
C HIS A 97 5.43 -6.41 -9.34
N LEU A 98 5.00 -7.64 -9.10
CA LEU A 98 5.47 -8.78 -9.87
C LEU A 98 4.79 -8.85 -11.24
N GLY A 99 3.57 -8.33 -11.40
CA GLY A 99 2.80 -8.44 -12.65
C GLY A 99 2.01 -9.74 -12.68
N GLY A 100 1.31 -10.02 -11.59
CA GLY A 100 0.43 -11.18 -11.43
C GLY A 100 1.17 -12.52 -11.28
N PRO A 101 0.44 -13.65 -11.44
CA PRO A 101 0.96 -14.99 -11.13
C PRO A 101 2.15 -15.44 -12.00
N LEU A 102 2.30 -14.87 -13.19
CA LEU A 102 3.41 -15.18 -14.10
C LEU A 102 4.59 -14.21 -13.94
N GLN A 103 4.53 -13.30 -12.97
CA GLN A 103 5.58 -12.34 -12.65
C GLN A 103 6.11 -11.56 -13.88
N LYS A 104 5.19 -11.05 -14.70
CA LYS A 104 5.51 -10.48 -16.02
C LYS A 104 6.28 -9.16 -15.96
N THR A 105 6.31 -8.48 -14.82
CA THR A 105 7.00 -7.20 -14.69
C THR A 105 8.51 -7.43 -14.63
N PRO A 106 9.32 -6.86 -15.54
CA PRO A 106 10.78 -7.02 -15.51
C PRO A 106 11.40 -6.39 -14.25
N PRO A 107 12.50 -6.93 -13.69
CA PRO A 107 13.14 -6.41 -12.47
C PRO A 107 13.45 -4.91 -12.51
N GLU A 108 13.99 -4.40 -13.61
CA GLU A 108 14.30 -2.97 -13.80
C GLU A 108 13.06 -2.09 -13.62
N LEU A 109 11.92 -2.51 -14.19
CA LEU A 109 10.66 -1.80 -14.06
C LEU A 109 10.07 -1.89 -12.65
N ARG A 110 10.32 -2.99 -11.92
CA ARG A 110 9.94 -3.10 -10.50
C ARG A 110 10.68 -2.06 -9.66
N GLN A 111 11.99 -1.94 -9.87
CA GLN A 111 12.84 -0.97 -9.18
C GLN A 111 12.43 0.46 -9.53
N GLN A 112 12.18 0.74 -10.81
CA GLN A 112 11.73 2.07 -11.24
C GLN A 112 10.42 2.49 -10.58
N ARG A 113 9.43 1.58 -10.47
CA ARG A 113 8.11 1.89 -9.94
C ARG A 113 8.08 2.04 -8.42
N LEU A 114 8.98 1.35 -7.72
CA LEU A 114 8.96 1.24 -6.26
C LEU A 114 9.15 2.61 -5.59
N LEU A 115 8.38 2.87 -4.54
CA LEU A 115 8.61 4.02 -3.67
C LEU A 115 10.04 4.00 -3.12
N HIS A 116 10.81 5.04 -3.43
CA HIS A 116 12.21 5.13 -3.04
C HIS A 116 12.47 6.28 -2.06
N ARG A 117 11.67 7.36 -2.11
CA ARG A 117 11.75 8.47 -1.16
C ARG A 117 10.35 8.94 -0.78
N ALA A 118 10.18 9.28 0.49
CA ALA A 118 8.99 9.88 1.06
C ALA A 118 9.44 11.01 2.00
N SER A 119 8.75 12.13 2.00
CA SER A 119 9.10 13.25 2.89
C SER A 119 7.86 13.98 3.35
N LEU A 120 7.81 14.35 4.63
CA LEU A 120 6.95 15.45 5.06
C LEU A 120 7.54 16.74 4.48
N TYR A 121 6.68 17.61 3.98
CA TYR A 121 7.11 18.90 3.47
C TYR A 121 6.32 20.04 4.10
N ARG A 122 6.96 21.20 4.12
CA ARG A 122 6.29 22.50 4.28
C ARG A 122 6.80 23.47 3.22
N ARG A 123 5.89 24.20 2.58
CA ARG A 123 6.23 25.26 1.62
C ARG A 123 6.26 26.59 2.35
N LEU A 124 7.39 27.27 2.26
CA LEU A 124 7.62 28.59 2.82
C LEU A 124 7.49 29.65 1.74
N ASN A 125 6.90 30.80 2.08
CA ASN A 125 6.96 31.98 1.23
C ASN A 125 8.34 32.67 1.32
N GLU A 126 8.53 33.77 0.60
CA GLU A 126 9.78 34.56 0.61
C GLU A 126 10.17 35.10 1.99
N ARG A 127 9.20 35.23 2.91
CA ARG A 127 9.44 35.67 4.30
C ARG A 127 9.84 34.52 5.22
N GLY A 128 9.92 33.28 4.71
CA GLY A 128 10.21 32.08 5.50
C GLY A 128 9.01 31.55 6.30
N GLU A 129 7.80 32.02 6.00
CA GLU A 129 6.59 31.60 6.70
C GLU A 129 5.99 30.38 5.99
N ALA A 130 5.69 29.30 6.73
CA ALA A 130 5.06 28.12 6.18
C ALA A 130 3.62 28.41 5.76
N ARG A 131 3.23 28.00 4.54
CA ARG A 131 1.93 28.26 3.92
C ARG A 131 1.19 27.00 3.45
N SER A 132 1.87 25.87 3.36
CA SER A 132 1.28 24.58 2.97
C SER A 132 2.11 23.43 3.54
N TRP A 133 1.45 22.32 3.86
CA TRP A 133 2.02 21.12 4.45
C TRP A 133 1.53 19.89 3.71
N GLY A 134 2.34 18.86 3.65
CA GLY A 134 1.95 17.62 2.99
C GLY A 134 3.03 16.55 3.05
N ILE A 135 2.80 15.48 2.30
CA ILE A 135 3.76 14.40 2.07
C ILE A 135 4.01 14.29 0.58
N GLN A 136 5.28 14.22 0.19
CA GLN A 136 5.68 13.98 -1.19
C GLN A 136 6.35 12.60 -1.29
N PHE A 137 6.02 11.89 -2.38
CA PHE A 137 6.60 10.59 -2.71
C PHE A 137 7.39 10.66 -4.01
N TRP A 138 8.45 9.86 -4.12
CA TRP A 138 9.22 9.65 -5.34
C TRP A 138 9.52 8.18 -5.58
N ASN A 139 9.49 7.77 -6.84
CA ASN A 139 9.79 6.40 -7.25
C ASN A 139 11.30 6.15 -7.38
N GLY A 140 11.70 4.94 -7.79
CA GLY A 140 13.10 4.57 -7.98
C GLY A 140 13.83 5.30 -9.11
N ALA A 141 13.12 5.97 -10.01
CA ALA A 141 13.71 6.88 -11.00
C ALA A 141 13.85 8.33 -10.48
N GLY A 142 13.43 8.62 -9.25
CA GLY A 142 13.42 9.97 -8.69
C GLY A 142 12.29 10.85 -9.23
N GLU A 143 11.29 10.26 -9.88
CA GLU A 143 10.12 10.97 -10.39
C GLU A 143 9.12 11.19 -9.26
N LYS A 144 8.52 12.39 -9.19
CA LYS A 144 7.46 12.69 -8.23
C LYS A 144 6.26 11.78 -8.51
N MET A 145 5.81 11.07 -7.49
CA MET A 145 4.56 10.32 -7.48
C MET A 145 3.43 11.25 -6.99
N MET A 146 2.29 10.67 -6.61
CA MET A 146 1.24 11.45 -5.93
C MET A 146 1.77 12.14 -4.67
N ASN A 147 1.11 13.21 -4.26
CA ASN A 147 1.35 13.92 -3.02
C ASN A 147 0.10 13.85 -2.14
N ILE A 148 0.29 13.95 -0.83
CA ILE A 148 -0.80 14.09 0.14
C ILE A 148 -0.76 15.50 0.67
N PHE A 149 -1.84 16.24 0.52
CA PHE A 149 -2.03 17.53 1.17
C PHE A 149 -2.62 17.29 2.56
N LEU A 150 -2.01 17.94 3.55
CA LEU A 150 -2.45 17.91 4.95
C LEU A 150 -3.18 19.20 5.30
N PRO A 151 -3.96 19.23 6.40
CA PRO A 151 -4.81 20.37 6.71
C PRO A 151 -4.04 21.70 6.78
N ASN A 152 -4.57 22.72 6.13
CA ASN A 152 -3.95 24.04 6.06
C ASN A 152 -4.57 25.01 7.09
N PRO A 153 -3.79 25.55 8.06
CA PRO A 153 -4.26 26.53 9.04
C PRO A 153 -4.80 27.84 8.47
N PHE A 154 -4.48 28.17 7.22
CA PHE A 154 -4.91 29.41 6.58
C PHE A 154 -6.14 29.25 5.68
N VAL A 155 -6.66 28.02 5.53
CA VAL A 155 -7.83 27.73 4.70
C VAL A 155 -9.03 27.45 5.61
N GLY A 156 -10.18 28.00 5.28
CA GLY A 156 -11.45 27.83 5.98
C GLY A 156 -12.09 26.47 5.67
N GLU A 157 -13.41 26.39 5.83
CA GLU A 157 -14.20 25.18 5.53
C GLU A 157 -14.70 25.18 4.09
N ASP A 158 -14.89 26.37 3.49
CA ASP A 158 -15.34 26.55 2.12
C ASP A 158 -14.16 26.79 1.15
N GLU A 159 -12.99 26.24 1.48
CA GLU A 159 -11.71 26.46 0.77
C GLU A 159 -11.27 27.94 0.68
N ASP A 160 -11.89 28.82 1.47
CA ASP A 160 -11.59 30.24 1.50
C ASP A 160 -10.32 30.53 2.29
N LEU A 161 -9.54 31.53 1.85
CA LEU A 161 -8.42 32.01 2.65
C LEU A 161 -8.95 32.75 3.89
N LEU A 162 -8.53 32.31 5.07
CA LEU A 162 -8.87 32.98 6.32
C LEU A 162 -8.26 34.39 6.36
N PRO A 163 -8.88 35.32 7.13
CA PRO A 163 -8.35 36.66 7.28
C PRO A 163 -6.90 36.67 7.76
N GLU A 164 -6.13 37.63 7.26
CA GLU A 164 -4.72 37.79 7.64
C GLU A 164 -4.55 37.86 9.17
N GLY A 165 -3.60 37.10 9.70
CA GLY A 165 -3.32 37.04 11.13
C GLY A 165 -4.29 36.16 11.95
N LYS A 166 -5.24 35.43 11.34
CA LYS A 166 -6.16 34.51 12.03
C LYS A 166 -6.01 33.04 11.60
N PRO A 167 -4.81 32.43 11.70
CA PRO A 167 -4.66 31.02 11.37
C PRO A 167 -5.34 30.11 12.43
N ARG A 168 -5.95 29.02 11.96
CA ARG A 168 -6.43 27.90 12.77
C ARG A 168 -5.30 26.89 13.00
N LEU A 169 -4.35 27.21 13.88
CA LEU A 169 -3.12 26.44 14.10
C LEU A 169 -3.38 25.00 14.59
N GLU A 170 -4.52 24.75 15.21
CA GLU A 170 -4.99 23.42 15.60
C GLU A 170 -5.06 22.44 14.42
N LYS A 171 -5.23 22.93 13.17
CA LYS A 171 -5.19 22.11 11.96
C LYS A 171 -3.82 21.44 11.73
N LEU A 172 -2.74 21.90 12.36
CA LEU A 172 -1.42 21.26 12.25
C LEU A 172 -1.28 19.98 13.09
N GLY A 173 -2.30 19.58 13.87
CA GLY A 173 -2.24 18.41 14.75
C GLY A 173 -1.78 17.15 14.04
N LEU A 174 -2.39 16.81 12.89
CA LEU A 174 -2.00 15.65 12.09
C LEU A 174 -0.55 15.75 11.59
N TYR A 175 -0.14 16.90 11.05
CA TYR A 175 1.23 17.09 10.57
C TYR A 175 2.26 16.86 11.68
N GLN A 176 2.02 17.40 12.88
CA GLN A 176 2.95 17.24 14.01
C GLN A 176 3.00 15.80 14.49
N GLU A 177 1.85 15.14 14.61
CA GLU A 177 1.77 13.73 14.98
C GLU A 177 2.54 12.83 14.00
N LEU A 178 2.32 13.00 12.69
CA LEU A 178 3.05 12.24 11.68
C LEU A 178 4.55 12.52 11.73
N ARG A 179 4.96 13.77 12.01
CA ARG A 179 6.36 14.15 12.13
C ARG A 179 7.03 13.50 13.34
N GLU A 180 6.36 13.50 14.50
CA GLU A 180 6.85 12.85 15.73
C GLU A 180 7.05 11.34 15.53
N ILE A 181 6.13 10.67 14.82
CA ILE A 181 6.18 9.23 14.58
C ILE A 181 7.19 8.88 13.47
N TYR A 182 7.03 9.46 12.28
CA TYR A 182 7.66 8.96 11.05
C TYR A 182 8.95 9.68 10.65
N VAL A 183 9.18 10.89 11.18
CA VAL A 183 10.43 11.64 10.93
C VAL A 183 11.33 11.59 12.16
N GLN A 184 10.80 11.90 13.33
CA GLN A 184 11.58 12.03 14.56
C GLN A 184 11.71 10.73 15.35
N GLY A 185 10.81 9.76 15.16
CA GLY A 185 10.81 8.50 15.90
C GLY A 185 10.62 8.68 17.41
N THR A 186 10.02 9.80 17.85
CA THR A 186 9.81 10.13 19.27
C THR A 186 8.50 9.55 19.81
N ARG A 187 7.61 9.09 18.93
CA ARG A 187 6.38 8.37 19.24
C ARG A 187 6.33 7.05 18.46
N PRO A 188 5.74 5.99 19.04
CA PRO A 188 5.59 4.73 18.33
C PRO A 188 4.50 4.84 17.27
N ILE A 189 4.64 4.04 16.21
CA ILE A 189 3.57 3.73 15.25
C ILE A 189 2.38 3.13 16.05
N PRO A 190 1.14 3.63 15.85
CA PRO A 190 -0.02 3.26 16.67
C PRO A 190 -0.65 1.91 16.30
N PHE A 191 0.14 0.96 15.81
CA PHE A 191 -0.29 -0.40 15.46
C PHE A 191 0.64 -1.43 16.09
N GLU A 192 0.13 -2.61 16.43
CA GLU A 192 0.94 -3.73 16.91
C GLU A 192 1.58 -4.52 15.76
N ASP A 193 0.98 -4.46 14.56
CA ASP A 193 1.49 -5.01 13.32
C ASP A 193 1.29 -4.02 12.16
N ASN A 194 1.77 -4.39 10.97
CA ASN A 194 1.53 -3.58 9.77
C ASN A 194 0.10 -3.86 9.23
N PRO A 195 -0.85 -2.91 9.33
CA PRO A 195 -2.24 -3.15 8.95
C PRO A 195 -2.41 -3.46 7.45
N LEU A 196 -1.49 -3.01 6.59
CA LEU A 196 -1.50 -3.35 5.16
C LEU A 196 -0.97 -4.75 4.85
N LYS A 197 -0.40 -5.45 5.85
CA LYS A 197 0.11 -6.82 5.73
C LYS A 197 -0.84 -7.87 6.28
N ARG A 198 -2.01 -7.46 6.80
CA ARG A 198 -3.05 -8.41 7.20
C ARG A 198 -3.43 -9.29 6.00
N PRO A 199 -3.34 -10.63 6.12
CA PRO A 199 -3.60 -11.51 5.00
C PRO A 199 -5.04 -11.43 4.52
N TYR A 200 -5.23 -11.63 3.22
CA TYR A 200 -6.56 -11.68 2.62
C TYR A 200 -6.62 -12.68 1.46
N LEU A 201 -7.84 -13.13 1.19
CA LEU A 201 -8.24 -13.91 0.03
C LEU A 201 -9.07 -13.02 -0.90
N ALA A 202 -8.58 -12.80 -2.12
CA ALA A 202 -9.26 -12.01 -3.13
C ALA A 202 -9.92 -12.92 -4.18
N VAL A 203 -11.24 -12.85 -4.31
CA VAL A 203 -12.01 -13.60 -5.30
C VAL A 203 -12.33 -12.73 -6.51
N CYS A 204 -11.91 -13.16 -7.69
CA CYS A 204 -12.17 -12.45 -8.95
C CYS A 204 -13.66 -12.44 -9.29
N ARG A 205 -14.28 -11.25 -9.34
CA ARG A 205 -15.68 -11.02 -9.75
C ARG A 205 -15.84 -10.43 -11.15
N SER A 206 -14.84 -10.62 -12.03
CA SER A 206 -14.84 -10.00 -13.36
C SER A 206 -15.99 -10.51 -14.23
N SER A 207 -16.95 -9.63 -14.55
CA SER A 207 -18.06 -9.93 -15.46
C SER A 207 -17.63 -10.26 -16.89
N ARG A 208 -16.40 -9.87 -17.26
CA ARG A 208 -15.74 -10.15 -18.54
C ARG A 208 -15.40 -11.62 -18.74
N CYS A 209 -15.32 -12.42 -17.66
CA CYS A 209 -14.99 -13.83 -17.72
C CYS A 209 -16.18 -14.66 -17.24
N TYR A 210 -16.82 -15.43 -18.12
CA TYR A 210 -18.00 -16.21 -17.78
C TYR A 210 -17.82 -17.11 -16.53
N PRO A 211 -16.70 -17.87 -16.38
CA PRO A 211 -16.44 -18.64 -15.17
C PRO A 211 -16.35 -17.84 -13.87
N SER A 212 -16.04 -16.55 -13.90
CA SER A 212 -15.94 -15.67 -12.72
C SER A 212 -17.25 -14.97 -12.36
N ARG A 213 -18.34 -15.22 -13.10
CA ARG A 213 -19.64 -14.58 -12.83
C ARG A 213 -20.37 -15.14 -11.62
N ASN A 214 -20.14 -16.41 -11.30
CA ASN A 214 -20.75 -17.10 -10.15
C ASN A 214 -19.72 -17.18 -9.01
N TRP A 215 -19.29 -16.02 -8.53
CA TRP A 215 -18.22 -15.90 -7.54
C TRP A 215 -18.77 -15.92 -6.11
N GLU A 216 -20.04 -15.56 -5.91
CA GLU A 216 -20.70 -15.42 -4.62
C GLU A 216 -20.57 -16.69 -3.76
N PRO A 217 -20.85 -17.91 -4.28
CA PRO A 217 -20.74 -19.13 -3.47
C PRO A 217 -19.31 -19.43 -3.01
N VAL A 218 -18.31 -18.98 -3.77
CA VAL A 218 -16.88 -19.13 -3.40
C VAL A 218 -16.54 -18.19 -2.25
N VAL A 219 -17.01 -16.94 -2.30
CA VAL A 219 -16.80 -15.97 -1.21
C VAL A 219 -17.46 -16.46 0.07
N GLU A 220 -18.72 -16.90 0.02
CA GLU A 220 -19.44 -17.42 1.19
C GLU A 220 -18.74 -18.64 1.81
N ALA A 221 -18.27 -19.57 0.97
CA ALA A 221 -17.53 -20.75 1.44
C ALA A 221 -16.19 -20.37 2.09
N LEU A 222 -15.44 -19.43 1.52
CA LEU A 222 -14.19 -18.92 2.10
C LEU A 222 -14.46 -18.21 3.43
N GLN A 223 -15.45 -17.31 3.50
CA GLN A 223 -15.80 -16.59 4.71
C GLN A 223 -16.20 -17.53 5.85
N THR A 224 -17.02 -18.54 5.53
CA THR A 224 -17.43 -19.56 6.49
C THR A 224 -16.23 -20.35 6.98
N ALA A 225 -15.41 -20.87 6.07
CA ALA A 225 -14.26 -21.71 6.44
C ALA A 225 -13.19 -20.93 7.23
N VAL A 226 -12.89 -19.69 6.85
CA VAL A 226 -11.96 -18.81 7.60
C VAL A 226 -12.46 -18.58 9.02
N LYS A 227 -13.76 -18.29 9.18
CA LYS A 227 -14.39 -18.08 10.48
C LYS A 227 -14.35 -19.35 11.35
N GLU A 228 -14.69 -20.50 10.77
CA GLU A 228 -14.65 -21.81 11.46
C GLU A 228 -13.24 -22.19 11.90
N ALA A 229 -12.24 -21.85 11.10
CA ALA A 229 -10.83 -22.07 11.42
C ALA A 229 -10.24 -21.06 12.41
N GLY A 230 -10.99 -20.00 12.77
CA GLY A 230 -10.50 -18.95 13.68
C GLY A 230 -9.33 -18.14 13.12
N LEU A 231 -9.22 -18.03 11.80
CA LEU A 231 -8.11 -17.35 11.14
C LEU A 231 -8.37 -15.85 10.99
N ASP A 232 -7.35 -15.04 11.23
CA ASP A 232 -7.39 -13.61 10.97
C ASP A 232 -7.05 -13.28 9.50
N VAL A 233 -7.92 -13.71 8.57
CA VAL A 233 -7.76 -13.51 7.13
C VAL A 233 -9.01 -12.86 6.56
N TYR A 234 -8.87 -11.73 5.86
CA TYR A 234 -10.02 -11.09 5.24
C TYR A 234 -10.41 -11.78 3.93
N VAL A 235 -11.71 -11.94 3.65
CA VAL A 235 -12.19 -12.42 2.35
C VAL A 235 -12.86 -11.27 1.62
N MET A 236 -12.33 -10.93 0.45
CA MET A 236 -12.80 -9.81 -0.36
C MET A 236 -13.01 -10.22 -1.82
N THR A 237 -13.76 -9.38 -2.55
CA THR A 237 -13.81 -9.49 -4.00
C THR A 237 -12.77 -8.58 -4.64
N SER A 238 -12.30 -8.96 -5.82
CA SER A 238 -11.39 -8.17 -6.63
C SER A 238 -11.92 -7.99 -8.04
N GLY A 239 -11.40 -6.99 -8.75
CA GLY A 239 -11.55 -6.89 -10.20
C GLY A 239 -10.91 -8.07 -10.94
N CYS A 240 -10.68 -7.90 -12.24
CA CYS A 240 -10.03 -8.93 -13.04
C CYS A 240 -8.62 -9.22 -12.51
N LEU A 241 -8.36 -10.49 -12.25
CA LEU A 241 -7.09 -11.02 -11.77
C LEU A 241 -6.13 -11.45 -12.91
N GLU A 242 -6.46 -11.09 -14.16
CA GLU A 242 -5.69 -11.35 -15.39
C GLU A 242 -5.40 -12.82 -15.72
N VAL A 243 -5.90 -13.77 -14.93
CA VAL A 243 -5.93 -15.21 -15.25
C VAL A 243 -7.23 -15.55 -15.99
N CYS A 244 -7.36 -15.01 -17.20
CA CYS A 244 -8.59 -15.11 -17.98
C CYS A 244 -8.97 -16.58 -18.27
N LYS A 245 -10.28 -16.86 -18.29
CA LYS A 245 -10.92 -18.15 -18.64
C LYS A 245 -10.74 -19.29 -17.63
N LEU A 246 -10.03 -19.07 -16.53
CA LEU A 246 -9.80 -20.08 -15.48
C LEU A 246 -10.50 -19.71 -14.16
N GLY A 247 -11.62 -18.97 -14.23
CA GLY A 247 -12.37 -18.54 -13.05
C GLY A 247 -13.27 -19.62 -12.41
N PRO A 248 -13.79 -19.37 -11.19
CA PRO A 248 -13.39 -18.29 -10.28
C PRO A 248 -11.92 -18.41 -9.86
N VAL A 249 -11.25 -17.26 -9.74
CA VAL A 249 -9.83 -17.17 -9.37
C VAL A 249 -9.76 -16.63 -7.95
N VAL A 250 -8.95 -17.25 -7.10
CA VAL A 250 -8.69 -16.80 -5.73
C VAL A 250 -7.20 -16.50 -5.57
N TYR A 251 -6.88 -15.34 -5.03
CA TYR A 251 -5.52 -14.93 -4.69
C TYR A 251 -5.36 -14.91 -3.17
N TYR A 252 -4.32 -15.54 -2.64
CA TYR A 252 -3.94 -15.46 -1.23
C TYR A 252 -2.74 -14.53 -1.06
N SER A 253 -2.93 -13.44 -0.30
CA SER A 253 -1.93 -12.37 -0.24
C SER A 253 -0.67 -12.71 0.56
N SER A 254 -0.76 -13.61 1.55
CA SER A 254 0.34 -13.90 2.47
C SER A 254 1.58 -14.47 1.77
N ASP A 255 1.37 -15.42 0.85
CA ASP A 255 2.45 -16.06 0.09
C ASP A 255 2.32 -15.84 -1.42
N ARG A 256 1.38 -14.98 -1.82
CA ARG A 256 1.09 -14.61 -3.21
C ARG A 256 0.66 -15.79 -4.09
N THR A 257 0.02 -16.81 -3.50
CA THR A 257 -0.49 -17.97 -4.23
C THR A 257 -1.78 -17.66 -4.98
N TRP A 258 -1.94 -18.27 -6.15
CA TRP A 258 -3.13 -18.15 -6.98
C TRP A 258 -3.79 -19.50 -7.21
N TYR A 259 -5.12 -19.50 -7.17
CA TYR A 259 -5.96 -20.65 -7.40
C TYR A 259 -6.96 -20.36 -8.50
N THR A 260 -7.14 -21.32 -9.38
CA THR A 260 -8.05 -21.24 -10.53
C THR A 260 -9.14 -22.30 -10.43
N ARG A 261 -10.27 -22.07 -11.12
CA ARG A 261 -11.42 -22.99 -11.16
C ARG A 261 -11.92 -23.34 -9.75
N VAL A 262 -11.87 -22.37 -8.84
CA VAL A 262 -12.22 -22.60 -7.44
C VAL A 262 -13.73 -22.80 -7.33
N THR A 263 -14.13 -23.93 -6.75
CA THR A 263 -15.52 -24.22 -6.35
C THR A 263 -15.69 -23.94 -4.85
N PRO A 264 -16.92 -23.93 -4.30
CA PRO A 264 -17.14 -23.86 -2.85
C PRO A 264 -16.40 -24.95 -2.07
N ASP A 265 -16.29 -26.16 -2.61
CA ASP A 265 -15.54 -27.25 -1.98
C ASP A 265 -14.03 -27.01 -2.02
N THR A 266 -13.51 -26.56 -3.18
CA THR A 266 -12.11 -26.12 -3.27
C THR A 266 -11.84 -24.96 -2.29
N ALA A 267 -12.75 -24.00 -2.15
CA ALA A 267 -12.61 -22.90 -1.19
C ALA A 267 -12.43 -23.37 0.26
N ARG A 268 -13.25 -24.33 0.73
CA ARG A 268 -13.07 -24.92 2.07
C ARG A 268 -11.70 -25.61 2.20
N ARG A 269 -11.31 -26.37 1.16
CA ARG A 269 -10.00 -27.03 1.10
C ARG A 269 -8.85 -26.03 1.10
N LEU A 270 -8.97 -24.89 0.42
CA LEU A 270 -7.95 -23.83 0.44
C LEU A 270 -7.70 -23.35 1.87
N VAL A 271 -8.75 -23.09 2.63
CA VAL A 271 -8.60 -22.64 4.02
C VAL A 271 -7.97 -23.77 4.86
N GLN A 272 -8.50 -24.98 4.79
CA GLN A 272 -8.04 -26.08 5.64
C GLN A 272 -6.63 -26.57 5.25
N GLU A 273 -6.40 -26.93 4.00
CA GLU A 273 -5.13 -27.49 3.55
C GLU A 273 -4.05 -26.40 3.49
N HIS A 274 -4.34 -25.24 2.90
CA HIS A 274 -3.30 -24.24 2.68
C HIS A 274 -3.12 -23.30 3.86
N LEU A 275 -4.18 -22.64 4.32
CA LEU A 275 -4.05 -21.61 5.36
C LEU A 275 -3.81 -22.22 6.75
N VAL A 276 -4.44 -23.35 7.08
CA VAL A 276 -4.26 -24.03 8.38
C VAL A 276 -3.06 -24.98 8.36
N GLU A 277 -2.94 -25.86 7.36
CA GLU A 277 -1.87 -26.88 7.33
C GLU A 277 -0.61 -26.46 6.55
N GLY A 278 -0.61 -25.32 5.86
CA GLY A 278 0.53 -24.86 5.05
C GLY A 278 0.73 -25.64 3.74
N LYS A 279 -0.26 -26.40 3.28
CA LYS A 279 -0.21 -27.26 2.08
C LYS A 279 -1.09 -26.69 0.96
N PRO A 280 -0.52 -26.12 -0.11
CA PRO A 280 -1.30 -25.60 -1.22
C PRO A 280 -2.14 -26.68 -1.93
N VAL A 281 -3.36 -26.32 -2.36
CA VAL A 281 -4.24 -27.20 -3.14
C VAL A 281 -3.71 -27.31 -4.58
N THR A 282 -2.85 -28.29 -4.80
CA THR A 282 -2.01 -28.40 -6.02
C THR A 282 -2.80 -28.47 -7.33
N GLU A 283 -4.00 -29.05 -7.30
CA GLU A 283 -4.89 -29.21 -8.45
C GLU A 283 -5.38 -27.87 -9.03
N ASN A 284 -5.49 -26.86 -8.17
CA ASN A 284 -6.02 -25.55 -8.50
C ASN A 284 -4.92 -24.48 -8.63
N LEU A 285 -3.67 -24.80 -8.26
CA LEU A 285 -2.55 -23.86 -8.29
C LEU A 285 -2.33 -23.25 -9.68
N TYR A 286 -2.02 -21.94 -9.68
CA TYR A 286 -1.65 -21.21 -10.87
C TYR A 286 -0.41 -20.33 -10.63
N PRO A 287 0.61 -20.38 -11.50
CA PRO A 287 0.77 -21.36 -12.59
C PRO A 287 0.87 -22.80 -12.05
N PRO A 288 0.47 -23.82 -12.84
CA PRO A 288 0.60 -25.22 -12.41
C PRO A 288 2.05 -25.55 -12.07
N VAL A 289 2.27 -26.35 -11.03
CA VAL A 289 3.61 -26.81 -10.65
C VAL A 289 4.13 -27.76 -11.72
N THR A 290 5.09 -27.32 -12.54
CA THR A 290 5.84 -28.23 -13.41
C THR A 290 6.87 -28.99 -12.57
N THR A 291 6.92 -30.31 -12.74
CA THR A 291 7.78 -31.24 -11.98
C THR A 291 9.29 -30.97 -12.07
N SER A 292 9.74 -29.97 -12.84
CA SER A 292 11.14 -29.52 -12.94
C SER A 292 11.53 -28.37 -12.01
N THR A 293 10.59 -27.66 -11.39
CA THR A 293 10.87 -26.42 -10.62
C THR A 293 10.84 -26.61 -9.10
N SER A 294 10.58 -27.83 -8.62
CA SER A 294 10.37 -28.14 -7.20
C SER A 294 11.64 -28.05 -6.34
N ARG A 295 12.84 -27.95 -6.93
CA ARG A 295 14.10 -27.87 -6.17
C ARG A 295 14.76 -26.49 -6.13
N GLU A 296 14.44 -25.58 -7.03
CA GLU A 296 15.13 -24.27 -7.10
C GLU A 296 14.34 -23.13 -6.46
N ASN A 297 13.02 -23.08 -6.60
CA ASN A 297 12.25 -21.93 -6.08
C ASN A 297 12.03 -21.95 -4.56
N PHE A 298 11.94 -23.13 -3.92
CA PHE A 298 11.88 -23.22 -2.46
C PHE A 298 13.24 -22.94 -1.79
N LYS A 299 14.36 -23.17 -2.49
CA LYS A 299 15.70 -22.83 -1.97
C LYS A 299 16.05 -21.36 -2.17
N ASN A 300 15.59 -20.72 -3.24
CA ASN A 300 15.91 -19.33 -3.53
C ASN A 300 15.19 -18.32 -2.62
N ALA A 301 14.02 -18.67 -2.07
CA ALA A 301 13.36 -17.85 -1.05
C ALA A 301 14.10 -17.85 0.30
N SER A 302 14.80 -18.95 0.66
CA SER A 302 15.63 -19.01 1.88
C SER A 302 17.07 -18.52 1.65
N ASN A 303 17.66 -18.74 0.47
CA ASN A 303 19.06 -18.37 0.20
C ASN A 303 19.28 -16.89 -0.15
N SER A 304 18.26 -16.16 -0.61
CA SER A 304 18.38 -14.71 -0.85
C SER A 304 18.42 -13.90 0.44
N LEU A 305 17.86 -14.44 1.54
CA LEU A 305 17.92 -13.88 2.89
C LEU A 305 19.29 -14.13 3.54
N LEU A 306 19.86 -15.34 3.38
CA LEU A 306 21.14 -15.70 4.01
C LEU A 306 22.39 -15.09 3.34
N ARG A 307 22.32 -14.72 2.05
CA ARG A 307 23.46 -14.08 1.35
C ARG A 307 23.63 -12.59 1.64
N ARG A 308 22.65 -11.93 2.26
CA ARG A 308 22.78 -10.52 2.66
C ARG A 308 23.55 -10.34 3.98
N GLU A 309 23.54 -11.33 4.87
CA GLU A 309 24.26 -11.25 6.16
C GLU A 309 25.77 -11.49 6.05
N SER A 310 26.26 -12.07 4.94
CA SER A 310 27.69 -12.41 4.78
C SER A 310 28.54 -11.35 4.07
N ASN A 311 27.95 -10.25 3.58
CA ASN A 311 28.67 -9.21 2.82
C ASN A 311 28.81 -7.86 3.56
N GLU A 312 28.39 -7.75 4.82
CA GLU A 312 28.63 -6.56 5.67
C GLU A 312 29.78 -6.74 6.68
N LEU A 313 30.52 -7.85 6.59
CA LEU A 313 31.75 -8.08 7.36
C LEU A 313 32.90 -8.41 6.41
N ARG A 314 33.32 -7.41 5.62
CA ARG A 314 34.68 -7.31 5.04
C ARG A 314 35.00 -5.88 4.61
#